data_AF-A0A9D2LXG4-F1
#
_entry.id   AF-A0A9D2LXG4-F1
#
_cell.length_a   1.000
_cell.length_b   1.000
_cell.length_c   1.000
_cell.angle_alpha   90.00
_cell.angle_beta   90.00
_cell.angle_gamma   90.00
#
_symmetry.space_group_name_H-M   'P 1'
#
loop_
_entity.id
_entity.type
_entity.pdbx_description
1 polymer ?
#
loop_
_entity_poly.entity_id
_entity_poly.type
_entity_poly.pdbx_seq_one_letter_code
_entity_poly.pdbx_strand_id
1 'polypeptide(L)'
;MSAVNRRLTPEEEAAELAKPGSHPEWEIDLPAAIQKDIDAYLEGIRNQVTYLDCLWDELYGSINASQWGWEITKEQADYLRQKYLFGPEDEEETEDLQQTQS
;
A
#
# COMPACT_ATOMS: atom_id res chain seq x y z
N MET A 1 19.49 18.15 12.31
CA MET A 1 19.28 17.00 13.19
C MET A 1 18.61 15.94 12.34
N SER A 2 19.38 15.02 11.75
CA SER A 2 18.78 13.92 10.99
C SER A 2 18.03 13.03 11.98
N ALA A 3 16.71 12.95 11.84
CA ALA A 3 15.94 11.97 12.56
C ALA A 3 16.50 10.60 12.18
N VAL A 4 17.00 9.86 13.17
CA VAL A 4 17.34 8.45 12.96
C VAL A 4 16.06 7.75 12.54
N ASN A 5 15.99 7.31 11.28
CA ASN A 5 14.93 6.43 10.81
C ASN A 5 15.03 5.12 11.60
N ARG A 6 14.26 5.03 12.70
CA ARG A 6 14.12 3.77 13.43
C ARG A 6 13.26 2.84 12.58
N ARG A 7 13.63 1.56 12.48
CA ARG A 7 12.77 0.55 11.86
C ARG A 7 11.51 0.39 12.70
N LEU A 8 10.36 0.37 12.02
CA LEU A 8 9.08 0.05 12.64
C LEU A 8 9.03 -1.44 13.01
N THR A 9 8.33 -1.74 14.09
CA THR A 9 7.88 -3.12 14.36
C THR A 9 6.76 -3.50 13.39
N PRO A 10 6.47 -4.80 13.18
CA PRO A 10 5.38 -5.22 12.29
C PRO A 10 4.00 -4.69 12.72
N GLU A 11 3.78 -4.57 14.03
CA GLU A 11 2.57 -3.96 14.57
C GLU A 11 2.47 -2.48 14.21
N GLU A 12 3.58 -1.74 14.35
CA GLU A 12 3.65 -0.32 13.96
C GLU A 12 3.50 -0.13 12.45
N GLU A 13 4.11 -0.99 11.63
CA GLU A 13 3.98 -0.96 10.17
C GLU A 13 2.53 -1.15 9.73
N ALA A 14 1.85 -2.18 10.25
CA ALA A 14 0.44 -2.41 9.97
C ALA A 14 -0.46 -1.27 10.51
N ALA A 15 -0.09 -0.67 11.65
CA ALA A 15 -0.82 0.46 12.21
C ALA A 15 -0.62 1.76 11.40
N GLU A 16 0.58 2.00 10.86
CA GLU A 16 0.83 3.14 9.96
C GLU A 16 0.05 2.97 8.65
N LEU A 17 0.05 1.77 8.04
CA LEU A 17 -0.72 1.49 6.82
C LEU A 17 -2.24 1.59 7.02
N ALA A 18 -2.74 1.26 8.22
CA ALA A 18 -4.16 1.35 8.55
C ALA A 18 -4.66 2.80 8.73
N LYS A 19 -3.77 3.79 8.86
CA LYS A 19 -4.19 5.19 8.92
C LYS A 19 -4.68 5.65 7.56
N PRO A 20 -5.65 6.57 7.49
CA PRO A 20 -6.04 7.18 6.22
C PRO A 20 -4.83 7.83 5.54
N GLY A 21 -4.68 7.61 4.23
CA GLY A 21 -3.60 8.16 3.42
C GLY A 21 -3.96 9.51 2.80
N SER A 22 -3.38 9.81 1.64
CA SER A 22 -3.62 11.09 0.94
C SER A 22 -5.04 11.25 0.36
N HIS A 23 -5.77 10.15 0.15
CA HIS A 23 -7.13 10.12 -0.38
C HIS A 23 -8.06 9.28 0.53
N PRO A 24 -8.43 9.78 1.72
CA PRO A 24 -9.32 9.05 2.63
C PRO A 24 -10.68 8.72 2.00
N GLU A 25 -11.16 9.53 1.06
CA GLU A 25 -12.37 9.27 0.28
C GLU A 25 -12.29 8.04 -0.62
N TRP A 26 -11.08 7.55 -0.92
CA TRP A 26 -10.84 6.35 -1.73
C TRP A 26 -10.70 5.08 -0.89
N GLU A 27 -10.76 5.21 0.43
CA GLU A 27 -10.63 4.11 1.40
C GLU A 27 -11.94 3.78 2.11
N ILE A 28 -13.01 4.50 1.79
CA ILE A 28 -14.36 4.27 2.34
C ILE A 28 -15.22 3.55 1.31
N ASP A 29 -16.17 2.74 1.79
CA ASP A 29 -17.14 1.99 0.97
C ASP A 29 -16.49 1.13 -0.15
N LEU A 30 -15.32 0.55 0.15
CA LEU A 30 -14.61 -0.34 -0.77
C LEU A 30 -15.43 -1.58 -1.13
N PRO A 31 -15.25 -2.14 -2.34
CA PRO A 31 -15.72 -3.48 -2.67
C PRO A 31 -15.33 -4.48 -1.58
N ALA A 32 -16.27 -5.33 -1.17
CA ALA A 32 -16.09 -6.21 -0.01
C ALA A 32 -14.87 -7.14 -0.12
N ALA A 33 -14.49 -7.53 -1.35
CA ALA A 33 -13.28 -8.31 -1.59
C ALA A 33 -12.00 -7.51 -1.24
N ILE A 34 -11.90 -6.27 -1.70
CA ILE A 34 -10.76 -5.39 -1.39
C ILE A 34 -10.65 -5.17 0.12
N GLN A 35 -11.75 -4.82 0.80
CA GLN A 35 -11.72 -4.59 2.24
C GLN A 35 -11.21 -5.83 3.00
N LYS A 36 -11.74 -7.01 2.64
CA LYS A 36 -11.33 -8.28 3.24
C LYS A 36 -9.83 -8.54 3.04
N ASP A 37 -9.31 -8.30 1.85
CA ASP A 37 -7.91 -8.60 1.53
C ASP A 37 -6.96 -7.55 2.13
N ILE A 38 -7.38 -6.29 2.27
CA ILE A 38 -6.66 -5.28 3.08
C ILE A 38 -6.56 -5.75 4.53
N ASP A 39 -7.68 -6.15 5.13
CA ASP A 39 -7.72 -6.61 6.52
C ASP A 39 -6.80 -7.83 6.72
N ALA A 40 -6.84 -8.80 5.79
CA ALA A 40 -5.99 -9.98 5.81
C ALA A 40 -4.50 -9.63 5.67
N TYR A 41 -4.17 -8.73 4.75
CA TYR A 41 -2.79 -8.28 4.53
C TYR A 41 -2.23 -7.57 5.76
N LEU A 42 -2.96 -6.61 6.34
CA LEU A 42 -2.54 -5.89 7.55
C LEU A 42 -2.37 -6.85 8.74
N GLU A 43 -3.28 -7.82 8.91
CA GLU A 43 -3.17 -8.83 9.96
C GLU A 43 -2.00 -9.81 9.71
N GLY A 44 -1.71 -10.11 8.45
CA GLY A 44 -0.54 -10.87 8.02
C GLY A 44 0.77 -10.19 8.41
N ILE A 45 0.87 -8.87 8.21
CA ILE A 45 2.01 -8.06 8.66
C ILE A 45 2.15 -8.15 10.19
N ARG A 46 1.07 -7.86 10.94
CA ARG A 46 1.07 -7.89 12.42
C ARG A 46 1.57 -9.22 12.96
N ASN A 47 1.09 -10.33 12.40
CA ASN A 47 1.40 -11.67 12.86
C ASN A 47 2.66 -12.28 12.25
N GLN A 48 3.36 -11.55 11.36
CA GLN A 48 4.56 -12.02 10.67
C GLN A 48 4.35 -13.39 10.01
N VAL A 49 3.21 -13.54 9.31
CA VAL A 49 2.88 -14.81 8.67
C VAL A 49 3.90 -15.15 7.58
N THR A 50 4.18 -16.43 7.37
CA THR A 50 5.19 -16.88 6.38
C THR A 50 4.71 -16.80 4.93
N TYR A 51 3.45 -16.45 4.70
CA TYR A 51 2.78 -16.41 3.40
C TYR A 51 2.31 -14.99 3.04
N LEU A 52 3.03 -13.97 3.51
CA LEU A 52 2.68 -12.57 3.25
C LEU A 52 2.68 -12.25 1.75
N ASP A 53 3.50 -12.93 0.96
CA ASP A 53 3.52 -12.88 -0.51
C ASP A 53 2.18 -13.32 -1.12
N CYS A 54 1.55 -14.36 -0.56
CA CYS A 54 0.23 -14.81 -0.99
C CYS A 54 -0.85 -13.76 -0.66
N LEU A 55 -0.79 -13.14 0.52
CA LEU A 55 -1.74 -12.09 0.91
C LEU A 55 -1.56 -10.83 0.05
N TRP A 56 -0.32 -10.52 -0.32
CA TRP A 56 0.01 -9.45 -1.25
C TRP A 56 -0.59 -9.71 -2.64
N ASP A 57 -0.44 -10.93 -3.17
CA ASP A 57 -1.03 -11.36 -4.45
C ASP A 57 -2.57 -11.33 -4.42
N GLU A 58 -3.18 -11.75 -3.31
CA GLU A 58 -4.63 -11.69 -3.10
C GLU A 58 -5.15 -10.25 -3.16
N LEU A 59 -4.54 -9.33 -2.40
CA LEU A 59 -4.89 -7.91 -2.42
C LEU A 59 -4.66 -7.27 -3.79
N TYR A 60 -3.53 -7.55 -4.44
CA TYR A 60 -3.26 -7.06 -5.80
C TYR A 60 -4.32 -7.58 -6.79
N GLY A 61 -4.70 -8.84 -6.66
CA GLY A 61 -5.72 -9.50 -7.48
C GLY A 61 -7.11 -8.90 -7.29
N SER A 62 -7.55 -8.66 -6.06
CA SER A 62 -8.88 -8.06 -5.80
C SER A 62 -8.97 -6.62 -6.27
N ILE A 63 -7.92 -5.82 -6.09
CA ILE A 63 -7.88 -4.45 -6.64
C ILE A 63 -8.01 -4.49 -8.17
N ASN A 64 -7.26 -5.35 -8.85
CA ASN A 64 -7.34 -5.48 -10.30
C ASN A 64 -8.72 -5.97 -10.76
N ALA A 65 -9.29 -6.97 -10.08
CA ALA A 65 -10.60 -7.52 -10.43
C ALA A 65 -11.69 -6.43 -10.34
N SER A 66 -11.70 -5.63 -9.27
CA SER A 66 -12.65 -4.52 -9.13
C SER A 66 -12.40 -3.38 -10.12
N GLN A 67 -11.14 -3.10 -10.49
CA GLN A 67 -10.82 -2.15 -11.55
C GLN A 67 -11.40 -2.61 -12.91
N TRP A 68 -11.13 -3.85 -13.31
CA TRP A 68 -11.63 -4.40 -14.59
C TRP A 68 -13.14 -4.70 -14.56
N GLY A 69 -13.70 -4.86 -13.37
CA GLY A 69 -15.13 -4.95 -13.11
C GLY A 69 -15.86 -3.61 -13.04
N TRP A 70 -15.15 -2.48 -13.17
CA TRP A 70 -15.68 -1.12 -13.09
C TRP A 70 -16.32 -0.76 -11.73
N GLU A 71 -15.92 -1.45 -10.66
CA GLU A 71 -16.37 -1.16 -9.29
C GLU A 71 -15.59 0.02 -8.67
N ILE A 72 -14.36 0.22 -9.11
CA ILE A 72 -13.50 1.36 -8.73
C ILE A 72 -12.84 1.96 -9.98
N THR A 73 -12.44 3.23 -9.92
CA THR A 73 -11.70 3.84 -11.03
C THR A 73 -10.26 3.35 -11.08
N LYS A 74 -9.58 3.58 -12.22
CA LYS A 74 -8.16 3.27 -12.35
C LYS A 74 -7.33 4.05 -11.32
N GLU A 75 -7.66 5.31 -11.08
CA GLU A 75 -6.93 6.19 -10.15
C GLU A 75 -7.07 5.70 -8.71
N GLN A 76 -8.28 5.27 -8.31
CA GLN A 76 -8.50 4.63 -7.01
C GLN A 76 -7.72 3.32 -6.89
N ALA A 77 -7.70 2.48 -7.93
CA ALA A 77 -6.92 1.24 -7.95
C ALA A 77 -5.40 1.49 -7.85
N ASP A 78 -4.88 2.47 -8.58
CA ASP A 78 -3.47 2.87 -8.51
C ASP A 78 -3.10 3.35 -7.11
N TYR A 79 -3.95 4.17 -6.50
CA TYR A 79 -3.77 4.65 -5.13
C TYR A 79 -3.72 3.51 -4.11
N LEU A 80 -4.68 2.58 -4.15
CA LEU A 80 -4.72 1.46 -3.21
C LEU A 80 -3.47 0.58 -3.32
N ARG A 81 -3.00 0.30 -4.54
CA ARG A 81 -1.76 -0.44 -4.75
C ARG A 81 -0.55 0.33 -4.23
N GLN A 82 -0.46 1.63 -4.52
CA GLN A 82 0.64 2.45 -4.02
C GLN A 82 0.69 2.41 -2.49
N LYS A 83 -0.45 2.69 -1.86
CA LYS A 83 -0.56 2.78 -0.41
C LYS A 83 -0.18 1.47 0.29
N TYR A 84 -0.75 0.34 -0.14
CA TYR A 84 -0.63 -0.92 0.60
C TYR A 84 0.51 -1.82 0.12
N LEU A 85 0.89 -1.75 -1.15
CA LEU A 85 1.74 -2.78 -1.78
C LEU A 85 3.12 -2.27 -2.20
N PHE A 86 3.25 -1.00 -2.53
CA PHE A 86 4.50 -0.41 -3.05
C PHE A 86 5.14 0.63 -2.12
N GLY A 87 4.44 1.04 -1.06
CA GLY A 87 4.91 2.07 -0.12
C GLY A 87 4.85 3.48 -0.75
N PRO A 88 5.25 4.53 -0.04
CA PRO A 88 5.46 5.84 -0.68
C PRO A 88 6.57 5.71 -1.74
N GLU A 89 6.42 6.36 -2.90
CA GLU A 89 7.56 6.58 -3.79
C GLU A 89 8.57 7.44 -3.01
N ASP A 90 9.78 6.93 -2.78
CA ASP A 90 10.84 7.73 -2.18
C ASP A 90 11.16 8.89 -3.14
N GLU A 91 10.86 10.13 -2.72
CA GLU A 91 11.18 11.35 -3.49
C GLU A 91 12.70 11.46 -3.82
N GLU A 92 13.55 10.71 -3.12
CA GLU A 92 15.01 10.72 -3.27
C GLU A 92 15.54 10.10 -4.58
N GLU A 93 14.80 9.24 -5.28
CA GLU A 93 15.30 8.65 -6.55
C GLU A 93 15.26 9.65 -7.74
N THR A 94 14.57 10.78 -7.61
CA THR A 94 14.45 11.76 -8.70
C THR A 94 15.59 12.77 -8.77
N GLU A 95 16.43 12.87 -7.74
CA GLU A 95 17.54 13.83 -7.68
C GLU A 95 18.86 13.28 -8.31
N ASP A 96 19.05 11.96 -8.36
CA ASP A 96 20.32 11.36 -8.81
C ASP A 96 20.50 11.33 -10.35
N LEU A 97 19.44 11.59 -11.12
CA LEU A 97 19.49 11.58 -12.59
C LEU A 97 19.85 12.94 -13.23
N GLN A 98 19.93 14.03 -12.44
CA GLN A 98 20.18 15.37 -12.99
C GLN A 98 21.64 15.85 -12.90
N GLN A 99 22.55 15.09 -12.27
CA GLN A 99 23.93 15.55 -12.01
C GLN A 99 25.04 14.98 -12.89
N THR A 100 24.72 14.26 -13.97
CA THR A 100 25.74 13.79 -14.94
C THR A 100 25.77 14.54 -16.28
N GLN A 101 25.04 15.65 -16.40
CA GLN A 101 25.10 16.54 -17.56
C GLN A 101 25.50 17.95 -17.12
N SER A 102 26.79 18.17 -16.87
CA SER A 102 27.44 19.49 -16.85
C SER A 102 28.92 19.37 -17.17
#